data_AF-A0A246WNY4-F1
#
_entry.id   AF-A0A246WNY4-F1
#
_cell.length_a   1.000
_cell.length_b   1.000
_cell.length_c   1.000
_cell.angle_alpha   90.00
_cell.angle_beta   90.00
_cell.angle_gamma   90.00
#
_symmetry.space_group_name_H-M   'P 1'
#
loop_
_entity.id
_entity.type
_entity.pdbx_description
1 polymer ?
#
loop_
_entity_poly.entity_id
_entity_poly.type
_entity_poly.pdbx_seq_one_letter_code
_entity_poly.pdbx_strand_id
1 'polypeptide(L)'
;MAQEFGHRQAHHGLNTRVPSHAEVQTLGSDEISAVLDRWISHSATEIIPSRAQIIKVKEVLSARADAQAMSVPIGICDKRIGDNDLPW
;
A
#
# COMPACT_ATOMS: atom_id res chain seq x y z
N MET A 1 -28.13 24.92 21.37
CA MET A 1 -26.69 24.59 21.40
C MET A 1 -26.38 23.78 20.16
N ALA A 2 -25.88 24.42 19.11
CA ALA A 2 -25.40 23.73 17.92
C ALA A 2 -23.95 23.33 18.18
N GLN A 3 -23.67 22.02 18.24
CA GLN A 3 -22.31 21.51 18.28
C GLN A 3 -21.89 21.27 16.83
N GLU A 4 -21.27 22.29 16.23
CA GLU A 4 -20.52 22.14 14.99
C GLU A 4 -19.26 21.33 15.31
N PHE A 5 -19.29 20.04 15.01
CA PHE A 5 -18.11 19.20 14.98
C PHE A 5 -17.27 19.62 13.78
N GLY A 6 -16.44 20.64 13.99
CA GLY A 6 -15.47 21.11 13.03
C GLY A 6 -14.54 19.96 12.65
N HIS A 7 -14.72 19.42 11.45
CA HIS A 7 -13.75 18.60 10.75
C HIS A 7 -12.47 19.42 10.56
N ARG A 8 -11.58 19.45 11.56
CA ARG A 8 -10.18 19.77 11.35
C ARG A 8 -9.51 18.57 10.71
N GLN A 9 -9.72 18.41 9.41
CA GLN A 9 -8.85 17.58 8.58
C GLN A 9 -7.47 18.24 8.58
N ALA A 10 -6.54 17.66 9.35
CA ALA A 10 -5.13 17.93 9.23
C ALA A 10 -4.67 17.39 7.87
N HIS A 11 -4.71 18.24 6.85
CA HIS A 11 -4.47 17.88 5.46
C HIS A 11 -2.97 17.85 5.11
N HIS A 12 -2.18 17.04 5.82
CA HIS A 12 -0.73 16.93 5.61
C HIS A 12 -0.22 15.49 5.84
N GLY A 13 -0.07 14.69 4.77
CA GLY A 13 0.70 13.43 4.82
C GLY A 13 0.00 12.15 4.31
N LEU A 14 -1.30 12.20 3.98
CA LEU A 14 -2.00 11.04 3.43
C LEU A 14 -1.70 10.89 1.94
N ASN A 15 -1.27 9.69 1.54
CA ASN A 15 -1.08 9.28 0.17
C ASN A 15 -2.43 8.98 -0.48
N THR A 16 -2.64 9.50 -1.69
CA THR A 16 -3.82 9.22 -2.53
C THR A 16 -3.46 8.43 -3.79
N ARG A 17 -2.19 8.03 -3.94
CA ARG A 17 -1.70 7.27 -5.09
C ARG A 17 -1.86 5.77 -4.86
N VAL A 18 -2.53 5.12 -5.81
CA VAL A 18 -2.63 3.66 -5.92
C VAL A 18 -1.63 3.19 -6.98
N PRO A 19 -0.79 2.17 -6.71
CA PRO A 19 0.10 1.61 -7.72
C PRO A 19 -0.71 0.95 -8.83
N SER A 20 -0.33 1.23 -10.08
CA SER A 20 -0.84 0.52 -11.25
C SER A 20 -0.17 -0.84 -11.40
N HIS A 21 -0.82 -1.75 -12.13
CA HIS A 21 -0.24 -3.06 -12.43
C HIS A 21 1.08 -2.96 -13.17
N ALA A 22 1.20 -2.03 -14.12
CA ALA A 22 2.44 -1.80 -14.86
C ALA A 22 3.59 -1.40 -13.92
N GLU A 23 3.34 -0.48 -12.98
CA GLU A 23 4.35 -0.07 -12.00
C GLU A 23 4.83 -1.25 -11.13
N VAL A 24 3.91 -2.09 -10.66
CA VAL A 24 4.28 -3.29 -9.88
C VAL A 24 5.15 -4.25 -10.70
N GLN A 25 4.90 -4.35 -12.00
CA GLN A 25 5.66 -5.22 -12.91
C GLN A 25 7.04 -4.66 -13.29
N THR A 26 7.18 -3.33 -13.41
CA THR A 26 8.35 -2.72 -14.06
C THR A 26 9.25 -1.92 -13.15
N LEU A 27 8.76 -1.39 -12.03
CA LEU A 27 9.59 -0.54 -11.15
C LEU A 27 10.70 -1.36 -10.48
N GLY A 28 11.84 -0.71 -10.23
CA GLY A 28 12.94 -1.31 -9.46
C GLY A 28 12.53 -1.58 -8.01
N SER A 29 13.28 -2.44 -7.31
CA SER A 29 12.97 -2.87 -5.94
C SER A 29 12.79 -1.69 -4.97
N ASP A 30 13.70 -0.71 -5.00
CA ASP A 30 13.64 0.48 -4.13
C ASP A 30 12.41 1.35 -4.42
N GLU A 31 12.16 1.62 -5.70
CA GLU A 31 11.03 2.45 -6.14
C GLU A 31 9.68 1.81 -5.78
N ILE A 32 9.52 0.50 -6.04
CA ILE A 32 8.28 -0.20 -5.72
C ILE A 32 8.11 -0.35 -4.21
N SER A 33 9.18 -0.55 -3.44
CA SER A 33 9.12 -0.54 -1.97
C SER A 33 8.58 0.78 -1.43
N ALA A 34 9.06 1.92 -1.92
CA ALA A 34 8.59 3.22 -1.48
C ALA A 34 7.11 3.47 -1.86
N VAL A 35 6.70 3.02 -3.05
CA VAL A 35 5.29 3.12 -3.48
C VAL A 35 4.38 2.27 -2.60
N LEU A 36 4.77 1.02 -2.33
CA LEU A 36 3.97 0.10 -1.53
C LEU A 36 3.87 0.53 -0.08
N ASP A 37 4.96 1.00 0.53
CA ASP A 37 4.92 1.52 1.89
C ASP A 37 3.96 2.72 2.01
N ARG A 38 4.05 3.69 1.08
CA ARG A 38 3.12 4.84 1.09
C ARG A 38 1.67 4.43 0.86
N TRP A 39 1.43 3.49 -0.04
CA TRP A 39 0.08 3.03 -0.33
C TRP A 39 -0.51 2.15 0.78
N ILE A 40 0.31 1.38 1.50
CA ILE A 40 -0.17 0.51 2.57
C ILE A 40 -0.28 1.24 3.91
N SER A 41 0.74 2.04 4.25
CA SER A 41 0.91 2.62 5.58
C SER A 41 0.35 4.04 5.70
N HIS A 42 0.23 4.76 4.58
CA HIS A 42 -0.10 6.18 4.57
C HIS A 42 -1.30 6.53 3.69
N SER A 43 -2.08 5.55 3.24
CA SER A 43 -3.24 5.83 2.38
C SER A 43 -4.31 6.65 3.09
N ALA A 44 -4.90 7.59 2.35
CA ALA A 44 -6.16 8.21 2.74
C ALA A 44 -7.23 7.12 2.93
N THR A 45 -8.15 7.32 3.87
CA THR A 45 -9.18 6.33 4.24
C THR A 45 -9.97 5.77 3.06
N GLU A 46 -10.16 6.56 2.00
CA GLU A 46 -10.89 6.18 0.80
C GLU A 46 -10.12 5.24 -0.14
N ILE A 47 -8.80 5.11 0.00
CA ILE A 47 -7.94 4.31 -0.89
C ILE A 47 -7.05 3.31 -0.13
N ILE A 48 -7.39 3.01 1.13
CA ILE A 48 -6.71 1.96 1.89
C ILE A 48 -6.83 0.64 1.10
N PRO A 49 -5.69 -0.02 0.79
CA PRO A 49 -5.74 -1.27 0.07
C PRO A 49 -6.42 -2.36 0.90
N SER A 50 -7.37 -3.05 0.27
CA SER A 50 -7.91 -4.30 0.79
C SER A 50 -6.84 -5.39 0.81
N ARG A 51 -7.03 -6.39 1.68
CA ARG A 51 -6.16 -7.57 1.75
C ARG A 51 -6.03 -8.28 0.40
N ALA A 52 -7.11 -8.36 -0.38
CA ALA A 52 -7.11 -8.97 -1.71
C ALA A 52 -6.23 -8.21 -2.70
N GLN A 53 -6.23 -6.86 -2.66
CA GLN A 53 -5.37 -6.05 -3.51
C GLN A 53 -3.89 -6.24 -3.15
N ILE A 54 -3.54 -6.33 -1.86
CA ILE A 54 -2.15 -6.57 -1.42
C ILE A 54 -1.68 -7.97 -1.84
N ILE A 55 -2.52 -8.99 -1.71
CA ILE A 55 -2.24 -10.34 -2.23
C ILE A 55 -1.97 -10.26 -3.73
N LYS A 56 -2.79 -9.52 -4.47
CA LYS A 56 -2.62 -9.42 -5.93
C LYS A 56 -1.29 -8.78 -6.30
N VAL A 57 -0.89 -7.71 -5.60
CA VAL A 57 0.43 -7.08 -5.79
C VAL A 57 1.54 -8.08 -5.49
N LYS A 58 1.44 -8.82 -4.37
CA LYS A 58 2.43 -9.85 -4.01
C LYS A 58 2.57 -10.90 -5.10
N GLU A 59 1.47 -11.41 -5.65
CA GLU A 59 1.49 -12.39 -6.75
C GLU A 59 2.26 -11.85 -7.96
N VAL A 60 2.02 -10.59 -8.34
CA VAL A 60 2.70 -9.96 -9.47
C VAL A 60 4.21 -9.83 -9.20
N LEU A 61 4.61 -9.37 -8.01
CA LEU A 61 6.02 -9.26 -7.63
C LEU A 61 6.73 -10.62 -7.62
N SER A 62 6.07 -11.66 -7.11
CA SER A 62 6.62 -13.02 -7.08
C SER A 62 6.75 -13.66 -8.48
N ALA A 63 5.94 -13.22 -9.44
CA ALA A 63 5.97 -13.73 -10.82
C ALA A 63 7.01 -13.03 -11.71
N ARG A 64 7.67 -11.98 -11.23
CA ARG A 64 8.70 -11.26 -12.00
C ARG A 64 9.95 -12.12 -12.22
N ALA A 65 10.62 -11.90 -13.34
CA ALA A 65 11.89 -12.57 -13.66
C ALA A 65 12.98 -12.26 -12.62
N ASP A 66 12.93 -11.07 -12.02
CA ASP A 66 13.84 -10.59 -10.98
C ASP A 66 13.27 -10.77 -9.55
N ALA A 67 12.38 -11.75 -9.33
CA ALA A 67 11.71 -11.97 -8.04
C ALA A 67 12.66 -12.03 -6.82
N GLN A 68 13.91 -12.49 -6.99
CA GLN A 68 14.91 -12.48 -5.90
C GLN A 68 15.17 -11.06 -5.38
N ALA A 69 15.25 -10.06 -6.27
CA ALA A 69 15.41 -8.66 -5.90
C ALA A 69 14.15 -8.06 -5.28
N MET A 70 12.99 -8.70 -5.42
CA MET A 70 11.70 -8.24 -4.89
C MET A 70 11.43 -8.71 -3.44
N SER A 71 12.40 -9.33 -2.78
CA SER A 71 12.25 -9.85 -1.41
C SER A 71 11.77 -8.79 -0.41
N VAL A 72 12.27 -7.56 -0.50
CA VAL A 72 11.86 -6.45 0.38
C VAL A 72 10.41 -5.99 0.07
N PRO A 73 10.04 -5.65 -1.18
CA PRO A 73 8.64 -5.38 -1.56
C PRO A 73 7.66 -6.48 -1.13
N ILE A 74 8.03 -7.76 -1.34
CA ILE A 74 7.21 -8.91 -0.95
C ILE A 74 7.04 -8.96 0.57
N GLY A 75 8.11 -8.72 1.34
CA GLY A 75 8.06 -8.67 2.80
C GLY A 75 7.12 -7.59 3.34
N ILE A 76 7.02 -6.43 2.68
CA ILE A 76 6.06 -5.38 3.02
C ILE A 76 4.63 -5.90 2.86
N CYS A 77 4.33 -6.56 1.73
CA CYS A 77 3.03 -7.18 1.49
C CYS A 77 2.70 -8.26 2.53
N ASP A 78 3.65 -9.16 2.83
CA ASP A 78 3.46 -10.25 3.78
C ASP A 78 3.17 -9.74 5.20
N LYS A 79 3.94 -8.74 5.67
CA LYS A 79 3.70 -8.11 6.97
C LYS A 79 2.28 -7.58 7.06
N ARG A 80 1.78 -6.92 6.01
CA ARG A 80 0.43 -6.34 6.00
C ARG A 80 -0.67 -7.38 5.89
N ILE A 81 -0.44 -8.50 5.19
CA ILE A 81 -1.39 -9.61 5.04
C ILE A 81 -1.55 -10.40 6.35
N GLY A 82 -0.48 -10.53 7.12
CA GLY A 82 -0.43 -11.25 8.39
C GLY A 82 -0.86 -10.41 9.61
N ASP A 83 -0.91 -9.08 9.47
CA ASP A 83 -1.41 -8.18 10.51
C ASP A 83 -2.94 -8.30 10.61
N ASN A 84 -3.45 -8.78 11.75
CA ASN A 84 -4.87 -9.10 11.96
C ASN A 84 -5.66 -7.94 12.61
N ASP A 85 -5.01 -6.82 12.91
CA ASP A 85 -5.51 -5.73 13.78
C ASP A 85 -6.09 -4.54 13.00
N LEU A 86 -5.95 -4.53 11.67
CA LEU A 86 -6.37 -3.41 10.85
C LEU A 86 -7.83 -3.55 10.41
N PRO A 87 -8.64 -2.47 10.44
CA PRO A 87 -10.05 -2.52 10.12
C PRO A 87 -10.22 -2.85 8.64
N TRP A 88 -10.78 -4.03 8.35
CA TRP A 88 -11.21 -4.45 7.01
C TRP A 88 -12.66 -4.05 6.80
#